data_AF-A0A5E4K0W0-F1
#
_entry.id   AF-A0A5E4K0W0-F1
#
_cell.length_a   1.000
_cell.length_b   1.000
_cell.length_c   1.000
_cell.angle_alpha   90.00
_cell.angle_beta   90.00
_cell.angle_gamma   90.00
#
_symmetry.space_group_name_H-M   'P 1'
#
loop_
_entity.id
_entity.type
_entity.pdbx_description
1 polymer ?
#
loop_
_entity_poly.entity_id
_entity_poly.type
_entity_poly.pdbx_seq_one_letter_code
_entity_poly.pdbx_strand_id
1 'polypeptide(L)'
;MKGKNILLSIFLVTILLTLVVAENNSSTDLQKFYNNAQCKVDFYSSVITSMNSLVASDAVNSAYTTIQSDLSQIQNYSYSGDRAALRQFKNTFESDNSALKTAISDWKKENVKNLSKVEKLDLLSQFNQLRTTYDACYVSSLKDFGNGRINYFNNNLEVYQKKIDALSAKGVDVSSLNNIITDAQTQIIAPLQTIIDSATTADSLNQAVKQYCLFDGCTNGINFHLTAKFEIAKLQIALNAMTAADISQDKTDQLYKDITNANMVLAQVGTKVYDSSQKKNIWNLIKDGQSIVKSILNTSKSTQPENMTVNLTQ
;
A
#
# COMPACT_ATOMS: atom_id res chain seq x y z
N MET A 1 27.02 30.93 26.49
CA MET A 1 26.39 29.58 26.36
C MET A 1 25.10 29.55 25.54
N LYS A 2 24.23 30.58 25.55
CA LYS A 2 22.96 30.60 24.77
C LYS A 2 23.12 30.45 23.24
N GLY A 3 24.19 30.99 22.64
CA GLY A 3 24.38 30.94 21.17
C GLY A 3 24.70 29.55 20.58
N LYS A 4 25.28 28.62 21.35
CA LYS A 4 25.59 27.25 20.87
C LYS A 4 24.34 26.38 20.73
N ASN A 5 23.34 26.59 21.58
CA ASN A 5 22.08 25.84 21.54
C ASN A 5 21.20 26.25 20.35
N ILE A 6 21.20 27.54 19.99
CA ILE A 6 20.41 28.06 18.87
C ILE A 6 20.90 27.48 17.53
N LEU A 7 22.22 27.47 17.29
CA LEU A 7 22.83 26.90 16.07
C LEU A 7 22.57 25.40 15.90
N LEU A 8 22.61 24.63 17.00
CA LEU A 8 22.31 23.20 16.97
C LEU A 8 20.83 22.95 16.64
N SER A 9 19.91 23.71 17.26
CA SER A 9 18.46 23.62 16.98
C SER A 9 18.10 24.03 15.55
N ILE A 10 18.75 25.05 14.97
CA ILE A 10 18.55 25.45 13.57
C ILE A 10 19.05 24.36 12.60
N PHE A 11 20.17 23.71 12.93
CA PHE A 11 20.70 22.61 12.13
C PHE A 11 19.71 21.42 12.12
N LEU A 12 19.21 21.03 13.29
CA LEU A 12 18.20 19.97 13.49
C LEU A 12 16.93 20.20 12.65
N VAL A 13 16.45 21.44 12.62
CA VAL A 13 15.23 21.84 11.91
C VAL A 13 15.41 21.82 10.38
N THR A 14 16.63 22.07 9.87
CA THR A 14 16.94 22.06 8.41
C THR A 14 16.92 20.66 7.79
N ILE A 15 17.27 19.65 8.59
CA ILE A 15 17.42 18.25 8.15
C ILE A 15 16.07 17.57 7.90
N LEU A 16 15.00 18.05 8.53
CA LEU A 16 13.66 17.47 8.46
C LEU A 16 12.95 17.62 7.09
N LEU A 17 13.49 18.44 6.17
CA LEU A 17 12.77 18.94 4.97
C LEU A 17 13.22 18.34 3.62
N THR A 18 14.29 17.53 3.53
CA THR A 18 14.84 17.12 2.22
C THR A 18 15.11 15.62 2.10
N LEU A 19 14.08 14.79 1.92
CA LEU A 19 14.25 13.38 1.47
C LEU A 19 13.05 12.91 0.63
N VAL A 20 13.21 12.95 -0.70
CA VAL A 20 12.26 12.40 -1.69
C VAL A 20 12.42 10.88 -1.75
N VAL A 21 11.31 10.14 -1.88
CA VAL A 21 11.27 8.67 -1.92
C VAL A 21 11.11 8.21 -3.37
N ALA A 22 11.94 7.25 -3.80
CA ALA A 22 11.75 6.49 -5.02
C ALA A 22 10.75 5.34 -4.76
N GLU A 23 9.74 5.19 -5.61
CA GLU A 23 8.81 4.06 -5.57
C GLU A 23 9.55 2.76 -5.94
N ASN A 24 9.38 1.71 -5.13
CA ASN A 24 10.06 0.45 -5.30
C ASN A 24 9.34 -0.39 -6.39
N ASN A 25 10.00 -0.54 -7.55
CA ASN A 25 9.49 -1.23 -8.75
C ASN A 25 9.82 -2.73 -8.75
N SER A 26 9.24 -3.55 -7.88
CA SER A 26 9.53 -4.99 -7.93
C SER A 26 8.63 -5.73 -8.94
N SER A 27 9.27 -6.45 -9.87
CA SER A 27 8.66 -7.38 -10.84
C SER A 27 7.85 -8.50 -10.19
N THR A 28 8.12 -8.79 -8.91
CA THR A 28 7.45 -9.82 -8.10
C THR A 28 5.95 -9.58 -7.91
N ASP A 29 5.48 -8.33 -7.96
CA ASP A 29 4.06 -8.03 -7.79
C ASP A 29 3.23 -8.34 -9.03
N LEU A 30 3.80 -8.12 -10.21
CA LEU A 30 3.11 -8.37 -11.48
C LEU A 30 3.02 -9.87 -11.73
N GLN A 31 4.07 -10.62 -11.38
CA GLN A 31 4.07 -12.08 -11.46
C GLN A 31 2.92 -12.72 -10.66
N LYS A 32 2.55 -12.14 -9.52
CA LYS A 32 1.43 -12.64 -8.70
C LYS A 32 0.07 -12.47 -9.39
N PHE A 33 -0.11 -11.38 -10.13
CA PHE A 33 -1.32 -11.17 -10.93
C PHE A 33 -1.41 -12.21 -12.05
N TYR A 34 -0.29 -12.49 -12.74
CA TYR A 34 -0.23 -13.57 -13.73
C TYR A 34 -0.58 -14.93 -13.12
N ASN A 35 0.03 -15.32 -11.99
CA ASN A 35 -0.25 -16.60 -11.34
C ASN A 35 -1.75 -16.76 -11.00
N ASN A 36 -2.40 -15.67 -10.56
CA ASN A 36 -3.85 -15.67 -10.30
C ASN A 36 -4.69 -15.87 -11.57
N ALA A 37 -4.33 -15.17 -12.66
CA ALA A 37 -4.98 -15.32 -13.94
C ALA A 37 -4.80 -16.75 -14.48
N GLN A 38 -3.60 -17.31 -14.36
CA GLN A 38 -3.27 -18.68 -14.76
C GLN A 38 -4.15 -19.71 -14.05
N CYS A 39 -4.31 -19.63 -12.72
CA CYS A 39 -5.22 -20.52 -11.98
C CYS A 39 -6.63 -20.55 -12.59
N LYS A 40 -7.17 -19.38 -12.99
CA LYS A 40 -8.50 -19.28 -13.61
C LYS A 40 -8.52 -19.94 -15.00
N VAL A 41 -7.53 -19.66 -15.83
CA VAL A 41 -7.45 -20.21 -17.19
C VAL A 41 -7.29 -21.72 -17.19
N ASP A 42 -6.46 -22.28 -16.29
CA ASP A 42 -6.24 -23.72 -16.17
C ASP A 42 -7.50 -24.45 -15.72
N PHE A 43 -8.26 -23.85 -14.79
CA PHE A 43 -9.57 -24.36 -14.38
C PHE A 43 -10.54 -24.41 -15.57
N TYR A 44 -10.66 -23.31 -16.32
CA TYR A 44 -11.56 -23.28 -17.48
C TYR A 44 -11.11 -24.24 -18.58
N SER A 45 -9.81 -24.36 -18.84
CA SER A 45 -9.26 -25.33 -19.78
C SER A 45 -9.80 -26.74 -19.52
N SER A 46 -9.71 -27.15 -18.25
CA SER A 46 -10.11 -28.49 -17.83
C SER A 46 -11.64 -28.67 -17.89
N VAL A 47 -12.41 -27.67 -17.43
CA VAL A 47 -13.88 -27.70 -17.50
C VAL A 47 -14.37 -27.80 -18.95
N ILE A 48 -13.75 -27.05 -19.85
CA ILE A 48 -14.12 -27.02 -21.28
C ILE A 48 -13.73 -28.32 -21.96
N THR A 49 -12.59 -28.90 -21.60
CA THR A 49 -12.19 -30.24 -22.08
C THR A 49 -13.23 -31.29 -21.70
N SER A 50 -13.67 -31.30 -20.43
CA SER A 50 -14.75 -32.19 -19.97
C SER A 50 -16.06 -31.97 -20.75
N MET A 51 -16.46 -30.72 -20.97
CA MET A 51 -17.67 -30.38 -21.73
C MET A 51 -17.58 -30.83 -23.20
N ASN A 52 -16.47 -30.52 -23.87
CA ASN A 52 -16.26 -30.84 -25.28
C ASN A 52 -16.15 -32.35 -25.55
N SER A 53 -15.74 -33.14 -24.55
CA SER A 53 -15.76 -34.60 -24.66
C SER A 53 -17.16 -35.18 -24.83
N LEU A 54 -18.20 -34.42 -24.46
CA LEU A 54 -19.61 -34.79 -24.60
C LEU A 54 -20.27 -34.07 -25.78
N VAL A 55 -20.17 -32.74 -25.81
CA VAL A 55 -20.72 -31.91 -26.90
C VAL A 55 -19.78 -30.74 -27.16
N ALA A 56 -19.12 -30.74 -28.31
CA ALA A 56 -18.25 -29.65 -28.74
C ALA A 56 -19.03 -28.33 -28.92
N SER A 57 -18.40 -27.20 -28.57
CA SER A 57 -19.00 -25.89 -28.75
C SER A 57 -17.99 -24.85 -29.24
N ASP A 58 -18.20 -24.37 -30.47
CA ASP A 58 -17.37 -23.33 -31.07
C ASP A 58 -17.42 -22.01 -30.28
N ALA A 59 -18.57 -21.66 -29.72
CA ALA A 59 -18.72 -20.46 -28.90
C ALA A 59 -17.86 -20.53 -27.62
N VAL A 60 -17.88 -21.67 -26.91
CA VAL A 60 -17.04 -21.89 -25.73
C VAL A 60 -15.55 -21.88 -26.10
N ASN A 61 -15.19 -22.58 -27.19
CA ASN A 61 -13.80 -22.67 -27.65
C ASN A 61 -13.24 -21.32 -28.11
N SER A 62 -14.04 -20.52 -28.80
CA SER A 62 -13.65 -19.18 -29.23
C SER A 62 -13.43 -18.26 -28.03
N ALA A 63 -14.34 -18.25 -27.05
CA ALA A 63 -14.18 -17.45 -25.83
C ALA A 63 -12.97 -17.89 -25.00
N TYR A 64 -12.67 -19.19 -24.97
CA TYR A 64 -11.50 -19.71 -24.28
C TYR A 64 -10.18 -19.32 -24.95
N THR A 65 -10.14 -19.34 -26.29
CA THR A 65 -8.97 -18.90 -27.07
C THR A 65 -8.63 -17.44 -26.78
N THR A 66 -9.64 -16.57 -26.67
CA THR A 66 -9.44 -15.17 -26.25
C THR A 66 -8.77 -15.09 -24.88
N ILE A 67 -9.27 -15.85 -23.90
CA ILE A 67 -8.72 -15.85 -22.54
C ILE A 67 -7.29 -16.40 -22.48
N GLN A 68 -6.94 -17.38 -23.31
CA GLN A 68 -5.55 -17.85 -23.44
C GLN A 68 -4.62 -16.78 -24.02
N SER A 69 -5.10 -16.03 -25.01
CA SER A 69 -4.38 -14.88 -25.58
C SER A 69 -4.16 -13.81 -24.51
N ASP A 70 -5.19 -13.48 -23.73
CA ASP A 70 -5.10 -12.50 -22.64
C ASP A 70 -4.10 -12.92 -21.57
N LEU A 71 -4.07 -14.21 -21.19
CA LEU A 71 -3.10 -14.72 -20.23
C LEU A 71 -1.67 -14.53 -20.73
N SER A 72 -1.43 -14.78 -22.02
CA SER A 72 -0.12 -14.55 -22.64
C SER A 72 0.27 -13.07 -22.62
N GLN A 73 -0.69 -12.17 -22.85
CA GLN A 73 -0.46 -10.72 -22.77
C GLN A 73 -0.17 -10.27 -21.33
N ILE A 74 -0.91 -10.80 -20.35
CA ILE A 74 -0.66 -10.56 -18.92
C ILE A 74 0.75 -11.03 -18.53
N GLN A 75 1.18 -12.20 -19.03
CA GLN A 75 2.53 -12.72 -18.81
C GLN A 75 3.59 -11.77 -19.36
N ASN A 76 3.41 -11.29 -20.60
CA ASN A 76 4.33 -10.35 -21.24
C ASN A 76 4.49 -9.06 -20.41
N TYR A 77 3.37 -8.45 -19.98
CA TYR A 77 3.43 -7.27 -19.11
C TYR A 77 4.07 -7.55 -17.75
N SER A 78 3.85 -8.75 -17.21
CA SER A 78 4.42 -9.14 -15.93
C SER A 78 5.94 -9.30 -16.01
N TYR A 79 6.45 -9.91 -17.08
CA TYR A 79 7.89 -10.05 -17.31
C TYR A 79 8.58 -8.75 -17.71
N SER A 80 7.90 -7.88 -18.47
CA SER A 80 8.47 -6.58 -18.87
C SER A 80 8.44 -5.54 -17.76
N GLY A 81 7.73 -5.78 -16.65
CA GLY A 81 7.57 -4.80 -15.59
C GLY A 81 6.52 -3.72 -15.90
N ASP A 82 5.75 -3.84 -16.99
CA ASP A 82 4.82 -2.81 -17.45
C ASP A 82 3.51 -2.79 -16.66
N ARG A 83 3.60 -2.18 -15.47
CA ARG A 83 2.47 -2.02 -14.55
C ARG A 83 1.35 -1.17 -15.13
N ALA A 84 1.67 -0.18 -15.98
CA ALA A 84 0.68 0.72 -16.56
C ALA A 84 -0.17 -0.04 -17.59
N ALA A 85 0.48 -0.75 -18.51
CA ALA A 85 -0.21 -1.57 -19.50
C ALA A 85 -1.02 -2.69 -18.83
N LEU A 86 -0.47 -3.37 -17.82
CA LEU A 86 -1.21 -4.40 -17.09
C LEU A 86 -2.47 -3.83 -16.41
N ARG A 87 -2.38 -2.63 -15.81
CA ARG A 87 -3.54 -1.98 -15.18
C ARG A 87 -4.65 -1.65 -16.18
N GLN A 88 -4.28 -1.17 -17.37
CA GLN A 88 -5.24 -0.88 -18.44
C GLN A 88 -5.87 -2.17 -18.99
N PHE A 89 -5.05 -3.20 -19.18
CA PHE A 89 -5.46 -4.48 -19.76
C PHE A 89 -6.34 -5.34 -18.83
N LYS A 90 -6.26 -5.12 -17.51
CA LYS A 90 -7.08 -5.86 -16.52
C LYS A 90 -8.57 -5.86 -16.87
N ASN A 91 -9.11 -4.75 -17.38
CA ASN A 91 -10.53 -4.66 -17.72
C ASN A 91 -10.90 -5.51 -18.93
N THR A 92 -9.98 -5.64 -19.90
CA THR A 92 -10.13 -6.54 -21.06
C THR A 92 -10.23 -7.98 -20.58
N PHE A 93 -9.25 -8.45 -19.81
CA PHE A 93 -9.26 -9.80 -19.26
C PHE A 93 -10.52 -10.13 -18.44
N GLU A 94 -10.99 -9.21 -17.59
CA GLU A 94 -12.22 -9.43 -16.81
C GLU A 94 -13.49 -9.46 -17.68
N SER A 95 -13.54 -8.64 -18.74
CA SER A 95 -14.62 -8.66 -19.73
C SER A 95 -14.67 -9.99 -20.48
N ASP A 96 -13.53 -10.44 -20.99
CA ASP A 96 -13.44 -11.69 -21.77
C ASP A 96 -13.68 -12.93 -20.88
N ASN A 97 -13.25 -12.86 -19.61
CA ASN A 97 -13.56 -13.89 -18.61
C ASN A 97 -15.07 -13.96 -18.32
N SER A 98 -15.75 -12.82 -18.32
CA SER A 98 -17.22 -12.77 -18.20
C SER A 98 -17.89 -13.39 -19.42
N ALA A 99 -17.40 -13.09 -20.63
CA ALA A 99 -17.91 -13.68 -21.87
C ALA A 99 -17.75 -15.21 -21.87
N LEU A 100 -16.60 -15.74 -21.44
CA LEU A 100 -16.38 -17.18 -21.29
C LEU A 100 -17.35 -17.83 -20.30
N LYS A 101 -17.59 -17.21 -19.14
CA LYS A 101 -18.58 -17.70 -18.17
C LYS A 101 -19.99 -17.76 -18.76
N THR A 102 -20.36 -16.77 -19.55
CA THR A 102 -21.65 -16.74 -20.27
C THR A 102 -21.73 -17.89 -21.27
N ALA A 103 -20.70 -18.09 -22.11
CA ALA A 103 -20.67 -19.19 -23.07
C ALA A 103 -20.77 -20.57 -22.39
N ILE A 104 -20.07 -20.78 -21.27
CA ILE A 104 -20.17 -22.01 -20.46
C ILE A 104 -21.58 -22.17 -19.89
N SER A 105 -22.20 -21.08 -19.41
CA SER A 105 -23.58 -21.12 -18.89
C SER A 105 -24.58 -21.51 -19.98
N ASP A 106 -24.45 -20.93 -21.17
CA ASP A 106 -25.36 -21.19 -22.29
C ASP A 106 -25.19 -22.62 -22.81
N TRP A 107 -23.95 -23.11 -22.93
CA TRP A 107 -23.70 -24.52 -23.21
C TRP A 107 -24.42 -25.45 -22.23
N LYS A 108 -24.38 -25.12 -20.92
CA LYS A 108 -25.06 -25.93 -19.89
C LYS A 108 -26.58 -25.94 -20.10
N LYS A 109 -27.19 -24.79 -20.39
CA LYS A 109 -28.65 -24.68 -20.64
C LYS A 109 -29.08 -25.51 -21.85
N GLU A 110 -28.28 -25.50 -22.90
CA GLU A 110 -28.61 -26.16 -24.16
C GLU A 110 -28.36 -27.67 -24.12
N ASN A 111 -27.26 -28.11 -23.52
CA ASN A 111 -26.77 -29.48 -23.67
C ASN A 111 -27.10 -30.38 -22.49
N VAL A 112 -27.11 -29.86 -21.25
CA VAL A 112 -27.30 -30.70 -20.06
C VAL A 112 -28.62 -31.46 -20.09
N LYS A 113 -29.69 -30.88 -20.65
CA LYS A 113 -30.98 -31.56 -20.77
C LYS A 113 -30.91 -32.86 -21.60
N ASN A 114 -30.00 -32.92 -22.58
CA ASN A 114 -29.84 -34.04 -23.50
C ASN A 114 -28.86 -35.12 -23.00
N LEU A 115 -28.10 -34.83 -21.93
CA LEU A 115 -27.17 -35.79 -21.34
C LEU A 115 -27.89 -36.87 -20.52
N SER A 116 -27.33 -38.07 -20.53
CA SER A 116 -27.72 -39.16 -19.65
C SER A 116 -27.47 -38.82 -18.18
N LYS A 117 -28.07 -39.60 -17.27
CA LYS A 117 -27.83 -39.44 -15.83
C LYS A 117 -26.36 -39.65 -15.46
N VAL A 118 -25.68 -40.60 -16.10
CA VAL A 118 -24.28 -40.93 -15.83
C VAL A 118 -23.37 -39.77 -16.24
N GLU A 119 -23.53 -39.24 -17.46
CA GLU A 119 -22.74 -38.10 -17.94
C GLU A 119 -22.94 -36.84 -17.08
N LYS A 120 -24.17 -36.59 -16.62
CA LYS A 120 -24.47 -35.48 -15.69
C LYS A 120 -23.72 -35.62 -14.37
N LEU A 121 -23.71 -36.82 -13.79
CA LEU A 121 -23.03 -37.09 -12.53
C LEU A 121 -21.51 -37.01 -12.69
N ASP A 122 -20.99 -37.51 -13.80
CA ASP A 122 -19.58 -37.44 -14.13
C ASP A 122 -19.10 -36.00 -14.32
N LEU A 123 -19.81 -35.18 -15.12
CA LEU A 123 -19.54 -33.74 -15.25
C LEU A 123 -19.54 -33.02 -13.91
N LEU A 124 -20.51 -33.31 -13.03
CA LEU A 124 -20.59 -32.71 -11.70
C LEU A 124 -19.39 -33.13 -10.83
N SER A 125 -19.02 -34.40 -10.87
CA SER A 125 -17.87 -34.93 -10.13
C SER A 125 -16.57 -34.28 -10.59
N GLN A 126 -16.30 -34.25 -11.90
CA GLN A 126 -15.14 -33.62 -12.49
C GLN A 126 -15.09 -32.12 -12.17
N PHE A 127 -16.22 -31.41 -12.31
CA PHE A 127 -16.30 -29.99 -11.94
C PHE A 127 -15.92 -29.75 -10.48
N ASN A 128 -16.41 -30.58 -9.55
CA ASN A 128 -16.09 -30.43 -8.13
C ASN A 128 -14.60 -30.69 -7.85
N GLN A 129 -14.00 -31.69 -8.47
CA GLN A 129 -12.56 -31.97 -8.33
C GLN A 129 -11.69 -30.83 -8.90
N LEU A 130 -12.05 -30.33 -10.09
CA LEU A 130 -11.38 -29.19 -10.72
C LEU A 130 -11.54 -27.92 -9.88
N ARG A 131 -12.72 -27.73 -9.28
CA ARG A 131 -12.98 -26.60 -8.37
C ARG A 131 -12.10 -26.67 -7.13
N THR A 132 -11.93 -27.83 -6.50
CA THR A 132 -11.02 -27.98 -5.37
C THR A 132 -9.59 -27.61 -5.73
N THR A 133 -9.12 -28.02 -6.92
CA THR A 133 -7.78 -27.68 -7.42
C THR A 133 -7.64 -26.18 -7.67
N TYR A 134 -8.64 -25.58 -8.30
CA TYR A 134 -8.72 -24.14 -8.52
C TYR A 134 -8.73 -23.35 -7.20
N ASP A 135 -9.56 -23.75 -6.24
CA ASP A 135 -9.68 -23.06 -4.95
C ASP A 135 -8.34 -23.07 -4.20
N ALA A 136 -7.61 -24.20 -4.24
CA ALA A 136 -6.26 -24.27 -3.67
C ALA A 136 -5.26 -23.34 -4.37
N CYS A 137 -5.25 -23.33 -5.71
CA CYS A 137 -4.40 -22.43 -6.51
C CYS A 137 -4.72 -20.95 -6.23
N TYR A 138 -6.02 -20.61 -6.20
CA TYR A 138 -6.50 -19.25 -5.96
C TYR A 138 -6.16 -18.78 -4.54
N VAL A 139 -6.36 -19.62 -3.52
CA VAL A 139 -5.94 -19.34 -2.13
C VAL A 139 -4.44 -19.10 -2.07
N SER A 140 -3.60 -19.94 -2.70
CA SER A 140 -2.15 -19.74 -2.72
C SER A 140 -1.77 -18.40 -3.35
N SER A 141 -2.35 -18.06 -4.50
CA SER A 141 -2.07 -16.78 -5.18
C SER A 141 -2.48 -15.56 -4.33
N LEU A 142 -3.55 -15.67 -3.54
CA LEU A 142 -3.98 -14.61 -2.63
C LEU A 142 -3.07 -14.49 -1.41
N LYS A 143 -2.51 -15.60 -0.89
CA LYS A 143 -1.45 -15.55 0.13
C LYS A 143 -0.22 -14.84 -0.40
N ASP A 144 0.22 -15.15 -1.61
CA ASP A 144 1.36 -14.48 -2.24
C ASP A 144 1.13 -12.98 -2.43
N PHE A 145 -0.08 -12.59 -2.85
CA PHE A 145 -0.48 -11.19 -2.94
C PHE A 145 -0.44 -10.51 -1.55
N GLY A 146 -1.01 -11.14 -0.53
CA GLY A 146 -0.97 -10.65 0.85
C GLY A 146 0.46 -10.47 1.37
N ASN A 147 1.33 -11.47 1.19
CA ASN A 147 2.73 -11.40 1.55
C ASN A 147 3.48 -10.30 0.77
N GLY A 148 3.13 -10.07 -0.49
CA GLY A 148 3.64 -8.94 -1.27
C GLY A 148 3.31 -7.59 -0.65
N ARG A 149 2.06 -7.42 -0.21
CA ARG A 149 1.61 -6.23 0.49
C ARG A 149 2.33 -6.01 1.82
N ILE A 150 2.57 -7.07 2.58
CA ILE A 150 3.36 -7.03 3.82
C ILE A 150 4.78 -6.58 3.54
N ASN A 151 5.44 -7.17 2.53
CA ASN A 151 6.79 -6.76 2.14
C ASN A 151 6.84 -5.30 1.69
N TYR A 152 5.83 -4.84 0.95
CA TYR A 152 5.69 -3.43 0.59
C TYR A 152 5.58 -2.53 1.84
N PHE A 153 4.79 -2.92 2.84
CA PHE A 153 4.69 -2.18 4.11
C PHE A 153 6.02 -2.16 4.87
N ASN A 154 6.69 -3.30 5.02
CA ASN A 154 7.99 -3.38 5.69
C ASN A 154 9.04 -2.51 4.99
N ASN A 155 9.13 -2.58 3.65
CA ASN A 155 10.05 -1.74 2.87
C ASN A 155 9.79 -0.24 3.09
N ASN A 156 8.52 0.18 3.19
CA ASN A 156 8.19 1.55 3.51
C ASN A 156 8.65 1.91 4.93
N LEU A 157 8.36 1.06 5.92
CA LEU A 157 8.79 1.28 7.31
C LEU A 157 10.32 1.35 7.43
N GLU A 158 11.08 0.56 6.69
CA GLU A 158 12.55 0.67 6.64
C GLU A 158 13.02 2.03 6.10
N VAL A 159 12.34 2.57 5.08
CA VAL A 159 12.63 3.92 4.58
C VAL A 159 12.38 4.98 5.66
N TYR A 160 11.28 4.85 6.41
CA TYR A 160 11.01 5.74 7.55
C TYR A 160 12.02 5.54 8.69
N GLN A 161 12.44 4.31 8.97
CA GLN A 161 13.46 4.00 9.99
C GLN A 161 14.80 4.64 9.65
N LYS A 162 15.26 4.56 8.39
CA LYS A 162 16.49 5.26 7.95
C LYS A 162 16.43 6.77 8.20
N LYS A 163 15.25 7.38 8.05
CA LYS A 163 15.04 8.81 8.38
C LYS A 163 15.14 9.06 9.88
N ILE A 164 14.57 8.16 10.69
CA ILE A 164 14.66 8.21 12.15
C ILE A 164 16.12 8.09 12.60
N ASP A 165 16.86 7.10 12.09
CA ASP A 165 18.25 6.86 12.45
C ASP A 165 19.13 8.08 12.11
N ALA A 166 18.90 8.71 10.95
CA ALA A 166 19.60 9.93 10.56
C ALA A 166 19.32 11.13 11.47
N LEU A 167 18.14 11.19 12.10
CA LEU A 167 17.81 12.19 13.12
C LEU A 167 18.46 11.83 14.46
N SER A 168 18.36 10.58 14.88
CA SER A 168 18.95 10.08 16.13
C SER A 168 20.47 10.24 16.16
N ALA A 169 21.16 9.96 15.05
CA ALA A 169 22.61 10.16 14.90
C ALA A 169 23.04 11.63 15.10
N LYS A 170 22.10 12.57 15.04
CA LYS A 170 22.31 14.00 15.27
C LYS A 170 21.87 14.45 16.67
N GLY A 171 21.59 13.51 17.56
CA GLY A 171 21.17 13.76 18.94
C GLY A 171 19.70 14.15 19.09
N VAL A 172 18.85 13.93 18.07
CA VAL A 172 17.40 14.13 18.19
C VAL A 172 16.80 13.02 19.06
N ASP A 173 15.95 13.38 20.01
CA ASP A 173 15.05 12.39 20.63
C ASP A 173 13.97 11.98 19.62
N VAL A 174 14.08 10.74 19.15
CA VAL A 174 13.21 10.15 18.12
C VAL A 174 12.22 9.13 18.68
N SER A 175 12.04 9.08 20.01
CA SER A 175 11.21 8.07 20.68
C SER A 175 9.78 8.03 20.12
N SER A 176 9.17 9.19 19.85
CA SER A 176 7.84 9.28 19.26
C SER A 176 7.77 8.73 17.83
N LEU A 177 8.81 8.92 17.02
CA LEU A 177 8.87 8.40 15.65
C LEU A 177 9.06 6.88 15.64
N ASN A 178 9.91 6.35 16.53
CA ASN A 178 10.07 4.90 16.70
C ASN A 178 8.76 4.24 17.13
N ASN A 179 8.02 4.85 18.06
CA ASN A 179 6.71 4.34 18.48
C ASN A 179 5.72 4.23 17.30
N ILE A 180 5.74 5.17 16.36
CA ILE A 180 4.89 5.10 15.16
C ILE A 180 5.25 3.89 14.28
N ILE A 181 6.53 3.53 14.17
CA ILE A 181 6.96 2.33 13.42
C ILE A 181 6.49 1.06 14.12
N THR A 182 6.68 0.98 15.45
CA THR A 182 6.21 -0.15 16.27
C THR A 182 4.70 -0.31 16.19
N ASP A 183 3.95 0.79 16.27
CA ASP A 183 2.50 0.81 16.15
C ASP A 183 2.04 0.34 14.75
N ALA A 184 2.73 0.77 13.69
CA ALA A 184 2.43 0.30 12.34
C ALA A 184 2.63 -1.22 12.20
N GLN A 185 3.72 -1.75 12.77
CA GLN A 185 4.00 -3.19 12.77
C GLN A 185 2.93 -3.97 13.54
N THR A 186 2.59 -3.51 14.74
CA THR A 186 1.69 -4.25 15.65
C THR A 186 0.21 -4.12 15.29
N GLN A 187 -0.22 -2.97 14.74
CA GLN A 187 -1.63 -2.72 14.44
C GLN A 187 -2.03 -3.09 13.01
N ILE A 188 -1.06 -3.13 12.07
CA ILE A 188 -1.33 -3.38 10.65
C ILE A 188 -0.65 -4.65 10.16
N ILE A 189 0.66 -4.75 10.32
CA ILE A 189 1.45 -5.80 9.65
C ILE A 189 1.23 -7.15 10.32
N ALA A 190 1.39 -7.23 11.65
CA ALA A 190 1.26 -8.49 12.38
C ALA A 190 -0.16 -9.11 12.29
N PRO A 191 -1.26 -8.34 12.43
CA PRO A 191 -2.61 -8.88 12.23
C PRO A 191 -2.84 -9.36 10.79
N LEU A 192 -2.36 -8.62 9.79
CA LEU A 192 -2.45 -9.03 8.39
C LEU A 192 -1.68 -10.33 8.13
N GLN A 193 -0.45 -10.46 8.65
CA GLN A 193 0.37 -11.66 8.53
C GLN A 193 -0.34 -12.87 9.14
N THR A 194 -0.87 -12.71 10.35
CA THR A 194 -1.60 -13.78 11.07
C THR A 194 -2.76 -14.32 10.24
N ILE A 195 -3.53 -13.45 9.60
CA ILE A 195 -4.65 -13.89 8.76
C ILE A 195 -4.15 -14.56 7.48
N ILE A 196 -3.12 -14.02 6.83
CA ILE A 196 -2.55 -14.63 5.61
C ILE A 196 -2.03 -16.05 5.89
N ASP A 197 -1.33 -16.24 7.01
CA ASP A 197 -0.75 -17.53 7.37
C ASP A 197 -1.84 -18.56 7.68
N SER A 198 -2.84 -18.18 8.47
CA SER A 198 -3.91 -19.07 8.95
C SER A 198 -5.07 -19.29 7.98
N ALA A 199 -5.26 -18.41 6.99
CA ALA A 199 -6.41 -18.50 6.10
C ALA A 199 -6.38 -19.74 5.20
N THR A 200 -7.53 -20.38 5.06
CA THR A 200 -7.76 -21.56 4.21
C THR A 200 -8.74 -21.28 3.07
N THR A 201 -9.34 -20.08 3.03
CA THR A 201 -10.35 -19.70 2.04
C THR A 201 -10.01 -18.40 1.34
N ALA A 202 -10.44 -18.25 0.10
CA ALA A 202 -10.20 -17.03 -0.66
C ALA A 202 -10.93 -15.81 -0.09
N ASP A 203 -12.11 -16.00 0.50
CA ASP A 203 -12.90 -14.90 1.07
C ASP A 203 -12.21 -14.27 2.28
N SER A 204 -11.66 -15.09 3.19
CA SER A 204 -10.92 -14.59 4.35
C SER A 204 -9.68 -13.81 3.93
N LEU A 205 -8.92 -14.29 2.94
CA LEU A 205 -7.77 -13.58 2.38
C LEU A 205 -8.17 -12.27 1.70
N ASN A 206 -9.21 -12.28 0.86
CA ASN A 206 -9.70 -11.09 0.16
C ASN A 206 -10.20 -10.01 1.13
N GLN A 207 -10.84 -10.41 2.23
CA GLN A 207 -11.22 -9.47 3.28
C GLN A 207 -9.98 -8.92 3.99
N ALA A 208 -9.03 -9.76 4.38
CA ALA A 208 -7.82 -9.36 5.10
C ALA A 208 -7.01 -8.30 4.35
N VAL A 209 -6.74 -8.51 3.06
CA VAL A 209 -5.92 -7.58 2.25
C VAL A 209 -6.61 -6.24 2.00
N LYS A 210 -7.94 -6.17 2.16
CA LYS A 210 -8.74 -4.93 2.11
C LYS A 210 -8.94 -4.30 3.50
N GLN A 211 -8.74 -5.07 4.57
CA GLN A 211 -8.96 -4.65 5.94
C GLN A 211 -7.80 -3.82 6.49
N TYR A 212 -6.56 -4.08 6.08
CA TYR A 212 -5.38 -3.46 6.69
C TYR A 212 -4.61 -2.58 5.70
N CYS A 213 -4.48 -1.29 6.05
CA CYS A 213 -3.75 -0.28 5.29
C CYS A 213 -2.77 0.48 6.16
N LEU A 214 -1.51 0.51 5.74
CA LEU A 214 -0.48 1.35 6.35
C LEU A 214 -0.76 2.86 6.13
N PHE A 215 -1.36 3.19 4.99
CA PHE A 215 -1.73 4.54 4.56
C PHE A 215 -3.26 4.68 4.45
N ASP A 216 -3.76 5.52 3.53
CA ASP A 216 -5.19 5.85 3.35
C ASP A 216 -5.84 5.03 2.22
N GLY A 217 -5.60 3.72 2.20
CA GLY A 217 -5.98 2.87 1.05
C GLY A 217 -7.27 2.06 1.24
N CYS A 218 -7.80 1.97 2.46
CA CYS A 218 -8.80 0.96 2.83
C CYS A 218 -10.13 1.62 3.11
N THR A 219 -11.04 1.66 2.12
CA THR A 219 -12.36 2.30 2.23
C THR A 219 -13.16 1.84 3.46
N ASN A 220 -13.17 0.54 3.74
CA ASN A 220 -13.95 -0.08 4.82
C ASN A 220 -13.06 -0.85 5.82
N GLY A 221 -11.80 -0.44 5.95
CA GLY A 221 -10.81 -1.12 6.79
C GLY A 221 -10.15 -0.18 7.80
N ILE A 222 -9.06 -0.67 8.39
CA ILE A 222 -8.16 0.04 9.28
C ILE A 222 -7.10 0.75 8.43
N ASN A 223 -7.10 2.08 8.49
CA ASN A 223 -6.07 2.95 7.94
C ASN A 223 -5.21 3.45 9.10
N PHE A 224 -3.90 3.19 9.03
CA PHE A 224 -2.98 3.64 10.08
C PHE A 224 -2.55 5.10 9.93
N HIS A 225 -2.71 5.67 8.74
CA HIS A 225 -2.34 7.05 8.44
C HIS A 225 -0.85 7.37 8.67
N LEU A 226 0.04 6.43 8.30
CA LEU A 226 1.49 6.50 8.59
C LEU A 226 2.09 7.88 8.29
N THR A 227 1.85 8.42 7.10
CA THR A 227 2.48 9.67 6.65
C THR A 227 2.04 10.87 7.51
N ALA A 228 0.74 10.98 7.83
CA ALA A 228 0.24 12.07 8.66
C ALA A 228 0.79 11.97 10.09
N LYS A 229 0.73 10.78 10.70
CA LYS A 229 1.29 10.53 12.04
C LYS A 229 2.78 10.90 12.10
N PHE A 230 3.54 10.47 11.10
CA PHE A 230 4.99 10.73 11.04
C PHE A 230 5.31 12.22 10.89
N GLU A 231 4.62 12.93 9.98
CA GLU A 231 4.87 14.38 9.78
C GLU A 231 4.45 15.21 11.00
N ILE A 232 3.35 14.87 11.67
CA ILE A 232 2.95 15.55 12.90
C ILE A 232 3.98 15.31 14.01
N ALA A 233 4.47 14.09 14.20
CA ALA A 233 5.52 13.79 15.18
C ALA A 233 6.84 14.52 14.88
N LYS A 234 7.21 14.66 13.60
CA LYS A 234 8.35 15.50 13.18
C LYS A 234 8.17 16.96 13.57
N LEU A 235 6.97 17.53 13.37
CA LEU A 235 6.67 18.90 13.76
C LEU A 235 6.73 19.07 15.28
N GLN A 236 6.28 18.09 16.06
CA GLN A 236 6.40 18.11 17.52
C GLN A 236 7.87 18.11 17.98
N ILE A 237 8.73 17.32 17.33
CA ILE A 237 10.18 17.34 17.60
C ILE A 237 10.76 18.72 17.31
N ALA A 238 10.39 19.34 16.17
CA ALA A 238 10.83 20.67 15.82
C ALA A 238 10.36 21.73 16.83
N LEU A 239 9.09 21.67 17.26
CA LEU A 239 8.55 22.53 18.30
C LEU A 239 9.34 22.41 19.59
N ASN A 240 9.59 21.19 20.08
CA ASN A 240 10.36 20.96 21.31
C ASN A 240 11.76 21.57 21.22
N ALA A 241 12.44 21.41 20.07
CA ALA A 241 13.76 21.99 19.84
C ALA A 241 13.74 23.54 19.79
N MET A 242 12.67 24.14 19.26
CA MET A 242 12.49 25.59 19.22
C MET A 242 12.19 26.16 20.60
N THR A 243 11.29 25.54 21.35
CA THR A 243 10.97 25.92 22.73
C THR A 243 12.21 25.85 23.61
N ALA A 244 13.00 24.77 23.50
CA ALA A 244 14.26 24.63 24.25
C ALA A 244 15.32 25.67 23.87
N ALA A 245 15.28 26.19 22.64
CA ALA A 245 16.17 27.23 22.15
C ALA A 245 15.64 28.65 22.34
N ASP A 246 14.48 28.83 22.99
CA ASP A 246 13.84 30.13 23.24
C ASP A 246 13.62 30.93 21.94
N ILE A 247 13.22 30.22 20.87
CA ILE A 247 13.00 30.80 19.55
C ILE A 247 11.57 31.34 19.44
N SER A 248 11.42 32.66 19.33
CA SER A 248 10.21 33.39 18.90
C SER A 248 8.87 32.81 19.38
N GLN A 249 8.41 33.26 20.56
CA GLN A 249 7.19 32.76 21.21
C GLN A 249 5.97 32.65 20.28
N ASP A 250 5.66 33.68 19.48
CA ASP A 250 4.50 33.68 18.58
C ASP A 250 4.52 32.52 17.56
N LYS A 251 5.71 32.19 17.05
CA LYS A 251 5.87 31.11 16.06
C LYS A 251 5.78 29.74 16.71
N THR A 252 6.32 29.57 17.91
CA THR A 252 6.17 28.32 18.66
C THR A 252 4.71 28.09 19.07
N ASP A 253 4.00 29.14 19.46
CA ASP A 253 2.57 29.05 19.82
C ASP A 253 1.70 28.68 18.62
N GLN A 254 1.98 29.26 17.45
CA GLN A 254 1.25 28.90 16.23
C GLN A 254 1.56 27.47 15.79
N LEU A 255 2.83 27.06 15.80
CA LEU A 255 3.21 25.68 15.47
C LEU A 255 2.55 24.66 16.41
N TYR A 256 2.50 24.97 17.71
CA TYR A 256 1.78 24.15 18.69
C TYR A 256 0.28 24.02 18.36
N LYS A 257 -0.37 25.12 18.01
CA LYS A 257 -1.78 25.11 17.59
C LYS A 257 -1.99 24.25 16.34
N ASP A 258 -1.13 24.38 15.34
CA ASP A 258 -1.24 23.62 14.09
C ASP A 258 -1.08 22.11 14.33
N ILE A 259 -0.08 21.72 15.14
CA ILE A 259 0.13 20.33 15.56
C ILE A 259 -1.09 19.79 16.33
N THR A 260 -1.58 20.56 17.30
CA THR A 260 -2.72 20.16 18.15
C THR A 260 -3.97 19.96 17.31
N ASN A 261 -4.27 20.91 16.43
CA ASN A 261 -5.43 20.83 15.54
C ASN A 261 -5.31 19.65 14.56
N ALA A 262 -4.11 19.40 14.01
CA ALA A 262 -3.88 18.27 13.11
C ALA A 262 -4.11 16.94 13.84
N ASN A 263 -3.60 16.80 15.07
CA ASN A 263 -3.85 15.63 15.91
C ASN A 263 -5.33 15.46 16.26
N MET A 264 -6.05 16.55 16.57
CA MET A 264 -7.48 16.48 16.86
C MET A 264 -8.27 15.96 15.65
N VAL A 265 -8.02 16.48 14.46
CA VAL A 265 -8.69 16.00 13.24
C VAL A 265 -8.30 14.55 12.95
N LEU A 266 -7.02 14.18 13.10
CA LEU A 266 -6.57 12.81 12.90
C LEU A 266 -7.21 11.82 13.90
N ALA A 267 -7.37 12.22 15.16
CA ALA A 267 -8.04 11.43 16.18
C ALA A 267 -9.54 11.24 15.88
N GLN A 268 -10.20 12.27 15.36
CA GLN A 268 -11.61 12.18 14.91
C GLN A 268 -11.79 11.20 13.74
N VAL A 269 -10.82 11.16 12.82
CA VAL A 269 -10.81 10.17 11.72
C VAL A 269 -10.61 8.76 12.27
N GLY A 270 -9.74 8.61 13.27
CA GLY A 270 -9.40 7.33 13.87
C GLY A 270 -8.67 6.45 12.86
N THR A 271 -9.34 5.36 12.44
CA THR A 271 -8.82 4.40 11.45
C THR A 271 -9.58 4.43 10.12
N LYS A 272 -10.54 5.34 9.97
CA LYS A 272 -11.37 5.45 8.76
C LYS A 272 -10.61 6.16 7.64
N VAL A 273 -11.07 6.04 6.40
CA VAL A 273 -10.57 6.91 5.32
C VAL A 273 -10.99 8.35 5.60
N TYR A 274 -10.08 9.30 5.36
CA TYR A 274 -10.40 10.72 5.39
C TYR A 274 -11.52 11.06 4.39
N ASP A 275 -12.47 11.88 4.80
CA ASP A 275 -13.19 12.68 3.81
C ASP A 275 -12.28 13.78 3.22
N SER A 276 -12.73 14.42 2.14
CA SER A 276 -11.96 15.45 1.45
C SER A 276 -11.63 16.68 2.32
N SER A 277 -12.53 17.05 3.24
CA SER A 277 -12.36 18.18 4.14
C SER A 277 -11.33 17.87 5.22
N GLN A 278 -11.46 16.70 5.88
CA GLN A 278 -10.53 16.19 6.88
C GLN A 278 -9.11 16.08 6.30
N LYS A 279 -8.97 15.48 5.11
CA LYS A 279 -7.69 15.37 4.41
C LYS A 279 -7.08 16.75 4.18
N LYS A 280 -7.87 17.69 3.63
CA LYS A 280 -7.42 19.05 3.36
C LYS A 280 -6.97 19.75 4.64
N ASN A 281 -7.75 19.64 5.72
CA ASN A 281 -7.46 20.30 6.99
C ASN A 281 -6.16 19.77 7.62
N ILE A 282 -6.00 18.45 7.74
CA ILE A 282 -4.78 17.82 8.28
C ILE A 282 -3.56 18.27 7.49
N TRP A 283 -3.61 18.14 6.16
CA TRP A 283 -2.46 18.46 5.31
C TRP A 283 -2.15 19.95 5.23
N ASN A 284 -3.15 20.82 5.33
CA ASN A 284 -2.91 22.27 5.41
C ASN A 284 -2.21 22.62 6.72
N LEU A 285 -2.68 22.11 7.87
CA LEU A 285 -2.05 22.35 9.17
C LEU A 285 -0.60 21.82 9.21
N ILE A 286 -0.34 20.65 8.62
CA ILE A 286 1.03 20.12 8.48
C ILE A 286 1.89 21.06 7.61
N LYS A 287 1.37 21.54 6.48
CA LYS A 287 2.10 22.46 5.59
C LYS A 287 2.37 23.81 6.25
N ASP A 288 1.41 24.35 6.98
CA ASP A 288 1.54 25.62 7.70
C ASP A 288 2.59 25.49 8.81
N GLY A 289 2.55 24.40 9.58
CA GLY A 289 3.60 24.07 10.55
C GLY A 289 5.00 23.94 9.92
N GLN A 290 5.10 23.24 8.78
CA GLN A 290 6.36 23.15 8.02
C GLN A 290 6.84 24.52 7.51
N SER A 291 5.92 25.41 7.12
CA SER A 291 6.23 26.78 6.70
C SER A 291 6.80 27.61 7.85
N ILE A 292 6.22 27.49 9.06
CA ILE A 292 6.74 28.15 10.27
C ILE A 292 8.16 27.69 10.56
N VAL A 293 8.37 26.36 10.59
CA VAL A 293 9.68 25.72 10.73
C VAL A 293 10.69 26.29 9.73
N LYS A 294 10.34 26.34 8.44
CA LYS A 294 11.21 26.87 7.39
C LYS A 294 11.48 28.37 7.56
N SER A 295 10.50 29.16 7.97
CA SER A 295 10.67 30.61 8.17
C SER A 295 11.72 30.90 9.23
N ILE A 296 11.75 30.13 10.32
CA ILE A 296 12.71 30.25 11.42
C ILE A 296 14.12 29.92 10.93
N LEU A 297 14.26 28.87 10.11
CA LEU A 297 15.55 28.53 9.48
C LEU A 297 16.08 29.65 8.61
N ASN A 298 15.21 30.32 7.85
CA ASN A 298 15.63 31.39 6.95
C ASN A 298 16.03 32.65 7.72
N THR A 299 15.27 33.03 8.76
CA THR A 299 15.60 34.19 9.62
C THR A 299 16.91 33.98 10.40
N SER A 300 17.23 32.74 10.77
CA SER A 300 18.46 32.43 11.48
C SER A 300 19.70 32.37 10.57
N LYS A 301 19.54 32.01 9.30
CA LYS A 301 20.63 32.12 8.30
C LYS A 301 20.98 33.58 7.96
N SER A 302 20.00 34.48 7.90
CA SER A 302 20.23 35.89 7.59
C SER A 302 20.86 36.69 8.74
N THR A 303 20.94 36.13 9.95
CA THR A 303 21.49 36.77 11.14
C THR A 303 22.87 36.23 11.54
N GLN A 304 23.46 35.28 10.79
CA GLN A 304 24.88 34.98 10.92
C GLN A 304 25.70 36.14 10.32
N PRO A 305 26.57 36.82 11.09
CA PRO A 305 27.45 37.84 10.54
C PRO A 305 28.42 37.20 9.53
N GLU A 306 28.50 37.74 8.31
CA GLU A 306 29.44 37.34 7.26
C GLU A 306 30.93 37.52 7.64
N ASN A 307 31.25 38.03 8.84
CA ASN A 307 32.60 38.34 9.30
C ASN A 307 32.99 37.59 10.59
N MET A 308 32.98 36.25 10.56
CA MET A 308 33.86 35.48 11.46
C MET A 308 35.02 34.87 10.66
N THR A 309 35.88 35.74 10.14
CA THR A 309 37.26 35.39 9.81
C THR A 309 37.97 35.15 11.14
N VAL A 310 38.06 33.89 11.54
CA VAL A 310 38.90 33.50 12.68
C VAL A 310 40.35 33.61 12.21
N ASN A 311 41.00 34.74 12.49
CA ASN A 311 42.45 34.84 12.40
C ASN A 311 43.05 34.03 13.57
N LEU A 312 43.37 32.77 13.29
CA LEU A 312 44.24 31.96 14.14
C LEU A 312 45.69 32.31 13.81
N THR A 313 46.21 33.35 14.47
CA THR A 313 47.66 33.51 14.68
C THR A 313 47.90 33.95 16.12
N GLN A 314 48.10 32.96 16.98
CA GLN A 314 49.16 32.89 18.00
C GLN A 314 49.53 31.42 18.17
#